data_AF-A0AB32WME3-F1
#
_entry.id   AF-A0AB32WME3-F1
#
_cell.length_a   1.000
_cell.length_b   1.000
_cell.length_c   1.000
_cell.angle_alpha   90.00
_cell.angle_beta   90.00
_cell.angle_gamma   90.00
#
_symmetry.space_group_name_H-M   'P 1'
#
loop_
_entity.id
_entity.type
_entity.pdbx_description
1 polymer ?
#
loop_
_entity_poly.entity_id
_entity_poly.type
_entity_poly.pdbx_seq_one_letter_code
_entity_poly.pdbx_strand_id
1 'polypeptide(L)'
;MAFSNENVTLEDNIATLEADTVTLENITASDERNKDWFPTSEDRFDDNSDDGPDEWHDESSDEDRLYDSDIPICNNVEGETEPVGGVDGCYTFTVAIDATHLKGRFKGILFVAVCKDVNECVCPIAFGIGHVEDENSWMWFLSKLRDAVGCLENTMFIFDQHLNIKKVIQNAYPEAHHGLCEYHLKKNFKNKFKRDDVSMIFTLARDCYKVFDFNRHINQLKQIHVRVHADLMRIGPKRWARACSPARRYQMMTSNIVERVNSCLKHARQMSITVLIEFIRDMFQRWFHDRYEEAVKVTTPLSPWVARQLSKWFNDAHRFVVKLINQVEFKVKDKKMDGLVNLSTKTCSCCEFQIDLLPCSHAIVAIRSEYLYFLFEP
;
A
#
# COMPACT_ATOMS: atom_id res chain seq x y z
N MET A 1 20.55 36.40 46.84
CA MET A 1 20.59 35.93 48.23
C MET A 1 19.18 35.60 48.66
N ALA A 2 19.04 34.50 49.41
CA ALA A 2 17.87 34.03 50.14
C ALA A 2 16.74 33.33 49.34
N PHE A 3 16.76 32.01 49.49
CA PHE A 3 15.67 31.04 49.41
C PHE A 3 14.49 31.41 50.32
N SER A 4 13.28 30.99 49.93
CA SER A 4 12.28 30.50 50.87
C SER A 4 11.45 29.39 50.22
N ASN A 5 11.68 28.17 50.72
CA ASN A 5 10.85 26.99 50.52
C ASN A 5 9.47 27.22 51.17
N GLU A 6 8.40 26.81 50.48
CA GLU A 6 7.20 26.33 51.16
C GLU A 6 6.88 24.93 50.62
N ASN A 7 6.89 23.99 51.56
CA ASN A 7 6.48 22.60 51.39
C ASN A 7 4.97 22.57 51.13
N VAL A 8 4.56 22.01 49.99
CA VAL A 8 3.21 21.45 49.86
C VAL A 8 3.33 19.95 49.79
N THR A 9 2.62 19.32 50.71
CA THR A 9 2.68 17.93 51.14
C THR A 9 2.16 16.96 50.08
N LEU A 10 2.83 15.81 50.05
CA LEU A 10 2.67 14.69 49.14
C LEU A 10 1.44 13.84 49.52
N GLU A 11 0.22 14.40 49.53
CA GLU A 11 -1.01 13.63 49.88
C GLU A 11 -2.24 13.86 48.96
N ASP A 12 -2.19 14.76 47.97
CA ASP A 12 -3.39 15.13 47.18
C ASP A 12 -3.53 14.50 45.77
N ASN A 13 -2.74 13.48 45.41
CA ASN A 13 -2.86 12.83 44.06
C ASN A 13 -3.20 11.33 44.09
N ILE A 14 -3.69 10.78 45.20
CA ILE A 14 -4.12 9.36 45.29
C ILE A 14 -5.64 9.18 45.03
N ALA A 15 -6.39 10.24 44.77
CA ALA A 15 -7.84 10.15 44.54
C ALA A 15 -8.24 10.54 43.11
N THR A 16 -7.85 9.74 42.12
CA THR A 16 -8.59 9.60 40.84
C THR A 16 -8.27 8.30 40.09
N LEU A 17 -7.77 7.30 40.81
CA LEU A 17 -7.55 5.92 40.31
C LEU A 17 -8.77 5.04 40.59
N GLU A 18 -9.97 5.49 40.21
CA GLU A 18 -11.17 4.63 40.18
C GLU A 18 -12.13 5.09 39.07
N ALA A 19 -11.75 4.83 37.81
CA ALA A 19 -12.69 4.51 36.72
C ALA A 19 -11.88 4.12 35.48
N ASP A 20 -12.40 3.14 34.75
CA ASP A 20 -11.95 2.68 33.42
C ASP A 20 -10.90 1.56 33.40
N THR A 21 -11.12 0.53 34.21
CA THR A 21 -10.96 -0.84 33.71
C THR A 21 -12.00 -1.10 32.62
N VAL A 22 -11.77 -0.59 31.41
CA VAL A 22 -12.50 -1.03 30.22
C VAL A 22 -11.96 -2.42 29.86
N THR A 23 -12.75 -3.44 30.19
CA THR A 23 -12.47 -4.82 29.81
C THR A 23 -12.43 -4.94 28.28
N LEU A 24 -11.44 -5.69 27.79
CA LEU A 24 -11.16 -6.04 26.39
C LEU A 24 -12.31 -6.74 25.63
N GLU A 25 -13.48 -6.90 26.24
CA GLU A 25 -14.63 -7.61 25.70
C GLU A 25 -15.59 -6.71 24.90
N ASN A 26 -15.52 -5.39 25.03
CA ASN A 26 -16.45 -4.48 24.34
C ASN A 26 -16.00 -4.05 22.92
N ILE A 27 -14.80 -4.45 22.47
CA ILE A 27 -14.30 -4.13 21.11
C ILE A 27 -14.80 -5.14 20.07
N THR A 28 -15.28 -6.31 20.48
CA THR A 28 -15.65 -7.41 19.56
C THR A 28 -17.09 -7.34 19.04
N ALA A 29 -17.97 -6.53 19.65
CA ALA A 29 -19.40 -6.54 19.33
C ALA A 29 -19.82 -5.62 18.17
N SER A 30 -18.99 -4.66 17.74
CA SER A 30 -19.35 -3.72 16.66
C SER A 30 -18.95 -4.19 15.25
N ASP A 31 -18.23 -5.31 15.14
CA ASP A 31 -17.50 -5.71 13.92
C ASP A 31 -18.20 -6.82 13.10
N GLU A 32 -19.42 -7.22 13.46
CA GLU A 32 -20.17 -8.21 12.66
C GLU A 32 -20.79 -7.63 11.37
N ARG A 33 -20.85 -6.30 11.22
CA ARG A 33 -21.45 -5.65 10.03
C ARG A 33 -20.47 -5.35 8.88
N ASN A 34 -19.16 -5.55 9.07
CA ASN A 34 -18.14 -5.30 8.04
C ASN A 34 -17.49 -6.57 7.46
N LYS A 35 -17.91 -7.75 7.91
CA LYS A 35 -17.42 -9.04 7.36
C LYS A 35 -17.96 -9.34 5.95
N ASP A 36 -19.02 -8.67 5.52
CA ASP A 36 -19.72 -8.97 4.26
C ASP A 36 -19.15 -8.28 3.02
N TRP A 37 -18.13 -7.42 3.14
CA TRP A 37 -17.56 -6.77 1.95
C TRP A 37 -16.14 -7.15 1.56
N PHE A 38 -15.26 -7.57 2.48
CA PHE A 38 -13.91 -8.03 2.11
C PHE A 38 -13.32 -9.00 3.16
N PRO A 39 -12.96 -10.26 2.80
CA PRO A 39 -12.21 -11.15 3.69
C PRO A 39 -10.79 -10.63 3.96
N THR A 40 -10.31 -10.86 5.18
CA THR A 40 -8.91 -10.58 5.58
C THR A 40 -7.93 -11.48 4.83
N SER A 41 -6.71 -10.98 4.64
CA SER A 41 -5.62 -11.58 3.83
C SER A 41 -5.02 -12.89 4.34
N GLU A 42 -5.73 -13.67 5.16
CA GLU A 42 -5.29 -14.96 5.69
C GLU A 42 -6.15 -16.16 5.23
N ASP A 43 -7.22 -15.94 4.47
CA ASP A 43 -7.95 -17.04 3.82
C ASP A 43 -7.21 -17.50 2.56
N ARG A 44 -6.75 -18.75 2.64
CA ARG A 44 -5.96 -19.46 1.64
C ARG A 44 -6.74 -19.56 0.33
N PHE A 45 -6.05 -19.26 -0.76
CA PHE A 45 -6.45 -19.62 -2.11
C PHE A 45 -6.55 -21.15 -2.22
N ASP A 46 -7.75 -21.69 -2.04
CA ASP A 46 -8.19 -22.86 -2.80
C ASP A 46 -9.13 -22.33 -3.88
N ASP A 47 -8.60 -22.11 -5.07
CA ASP A 47 -9.40 -21.81 -6.26
C ASP A 47 -9.27 -23.00 -7.21
N ASN A 48 -10.18 -23.95 -7.06
CA ASN A 48 -10.51 -24.92 -8.11
C ASN A 48 -11.40 -24.21 -9.13
N SER A 49 -10.80 -23.36 -9.96
CA SER A 49 -11.41 -22.91 -11.22
C SER A 49 -10.66 -23.58 -12.35
N ASP A 50 -11.22 -24.70 -12.80
CA ASP A 50 -10.85 -25.43 -14.00
C ASP A 50 -11.28 -24.60 -15.22
N ASP A 51 -10.45 -23.63 -15.59
CA ASP A 51 -10.50 -22.99 -16.92
C ASP A 51 -9.39 -23.62 -17.76
N GLY A 52 -9.80 -24.54 -18.64
CA GLY A 52 -8.95 -25.19 -19.64
C GLY A 52 -8.30 -24.19 -20.60
N PRO A 53 -7.35 -24.66 -21.43
CA PRO A 53 -6.51 -23.78 -22.22
C PRO A 53 -7.30 -23.21 -23.41
N ASP A 54 -7.64 -21.92 -23.35
CA ASP A 54 -8.07 -21.19 -24.55
C ASP A 54 -6.87 -21.07 -25.52
N GLU A 55 -6.96 -21.83 -26.59
CA GLU A 55 -6.11 -21.75 -27.77
C GLU A 55 -6.26 -20.35 -28.39
N TRP A 56 -5.15 -19.62 -28.45
CA TRP A 56 -5.04 -18.41 -29.25
C TRP A 56 -5.02 -18.80 -30.73
N HIS A 57 -6.18 -18.82 -31.38
CA HIS A 57 -6.26 -18.82 -32.84
C HIS A 57 -6.09 -17.39 -33.34
N ASP A 58 -5.02 -17.23 -34.10
CA ASP A 58 -4.68 -16.06 -34.90
C ASP A 58 -5.58 -16.06 -36.15
N GLU A 59 -6.69 -15.33 -36.10
CA GLU A 59 -7.48 -14.99 -37.29
C GLU A 59 -7.26 -13.52 -37.66
N SER A 60 -6.07 -13.26 -38.21
CA SER A 60 -5.88 -12.16 -39.15
C SER A 60 -6.30 -12.62 -40.55
N SER A 61 -7.58 -12.45 -40.91
CA SER A 61 -8.00 -12.18 -42.29
C SER A 61 -9.50 -11.93 -42.36
N ASP A 62 -9.84 -10.77 -42.92
CA ASP A 62 -11.09 -10.45 -43.60
C ASP A 62 -12.36 -10.14 -42.76
N GLU A 63 -12.34 -9.02 -42.04
CA GLU A 63 -13.54 -8.15 -41.91
C GLU A 63 -13.16 -6.66 -42.00
N ASP A 64 -12.57 -6.26 -43.12
CA ASP A 64 -12.68 -4.88 -43.60
C ASP A 64 -14.09 -4.70 -44.18
N ARG A 65 -15.02 -4.15 -43.37
CA ARG A 65 -16.15 -3.24 -43.76
C ARG A 65 -17.24 -3.18 -42.68
N LEU A 66 -17.06 -2.30 -41.71
CA LEU A 66 -17.95 -1.14 -41.45
C LEU A 66 -17.37 -0.39 -40.25
N TYR A 67 -16.52 0.60 -40.52
CA TYR A 67 -16.35 1.70 -39.57
C TYR A 67 -17.70 2.42 -39.52
N ASP A 68 -18.53 2.09 -38.54
CA ASP A 68 -19.74 2.84 -38.24
C ASP A 68 -19.30 4.20 -37.67
N SER A 69 -19.39 5.23 -38.52
CA SER A 69 -19.03 6.62 -38.21
C SER A 69 -19.91 7.25 -37.12
N ASP A 70 -20.91 6.51 -36.63
CA ASP A 70 -21.94 6.99 -35.69
C ASP A 70 -21.78 6.45 -34.26
N ILE A 71 -20.63 5.85 -33.92
CA ILE A 71 -20.27 5.53 -32.53
C ILE A 71 -19.68 6.79 -31.87
N PRO A 72 -20.31 7.34 -30.81
CA PRO A 72 -19.77 8.50 -30.12
C PRO A 72 -18.46 8.12 -29.43
N ILE A 73 -17.37 8.70 -29.94
CA ILE A 73 -16.04 8.62 -29.35
C ILE A 73 -15.95 9.67 -28.24
N CYS A 74 -15.48 9.29 -27.05
CA CYS A 74 -15.22 10.27 -26.00
C CYS A 74 -13.94 11.06 -26.31
N ASN A 75 -14.08 12.38 -26.39
CA ASN A 75 -12.93 13.26 -26.21
C ASN A 75 -12.58 13.29 -24.72
N ASN A 76 -11.34 13.67 -24.39
CA ASN A 76 -10.91 13.87 -23.00
C ASN A 76 -11.93 14.77 -22.28
N VAL A 77 -12.55 14.26 -21.22
CA VAL A 77 -13.52 15.02 -20.44
C VAL A 77 -12.73 15.84 -19.41
N GLU A 78 -12.71 17.15 -19.59
CA GLU A 78 -12.16 18.07 -18.59
C GLU A 78 -13.25 18.40 -17.56
N GLY A 79 -13.06 17.93 -16.33
CA GLY A 79 -13.79 18.42 -15.17
C GLY A 79 -12.95 19.46 -14.44
N GLU A 80 -13.58 20.47 -13.86
CA GLU A 80 -12.92 21.40 -12.94
C GLU A 80 -12.42 20.62 -11.72
N THR A 81 -11.10 20.62 -11.51
CA THR A 81 -10.47 20.04 -10.31
C THR A 81 -10.23 21.17 -9.32
N GLU A 82 -11.12 21.34 -8.33
CA GLU A 82 -10.77 22.15 -7.17
C GLU A 82 -9.92 21.33 -6.19
N PRO A 83 -8.82 21.88 -5.65
CA PRO A 83 -8.07 21.22 -4.60
C PRO A 83 -8.98 21.09 -3.36
N VAL A 84 -9.25 19.86 -2.94
CA VAL A 84 -9.89 19.62 -1.64
C VAL A 84 -8.88 20.00 -0.56
N GLY A 85 -8.99 21.22 -0.03
CA GLY A 85 -8.15 21.71 1.06
C GLY A 85 -8.29 20.85 2.31
N GLY A 86 -7.16 20.41 2.88
CA GLY A 86 -7.12 19.59 4.11
C GLY A 86 -6.17 18.38 4.09
N VAL A 87 -5.21 18.33 3.17
CA VAL A 87 -4.42 17.11 2.83
C VAL A 87 -3.10 16.92 3.60
N ASP A 88 -2.78 17.78 4.57
CA ASP A 88 -1.57 17.62 5.38
C ASP A 88 -1.75 16.47 6.41
N GLY A 89 -1.37 15.26 6.01
CA GLY A 89 -1.11 14.14 6.95
C GLY A 89 -1.90 12.85 6.74
N CYS A 90 -2.84 12.78 5.79
CA CYS A 90 -3.75 11.63 5.66
C CYS A 90 -3.36 10.61 4.57
N TYR A 91 -2.35 10.90 3.75
CA TYR A 91 -2.02 10.12 2.55
C TYR A 91 -0.65 9.45 2.66
N THR A 92 -0.59 8.18 2.24
CA THR A 92 0.68 7.55 1.91
C THR A 92 1.20 8.14 0.59
N PHE A 93 2.51 8.41 0.49
CA PHE A 93 3.13 8.92 -0.74
C PHE A 93 3.26 7.84 -1.84
N THR A 94 2.48 6.76 -1.75
CA THR A 94 2.43 5.68 -2.75
C THR A 94 1.07 5.69 -3.43
N VAL A 95 1.06 5.90 -4.74
CA VAL A 95 -0.17 5.97 -5.56
C VAL A 95 -0.19 4.79 -6.52
N ALA A 96 -1.25 3.99 -6.50
CA ALA A 96 -1.51 3.02 -7.55
C ALA A 96 -2.34 3.66 -8.65
N ILE A 97 -1.92 3.43 -9.89
CA ILE A 97 -2.64 3.87 -11.08
C ILE A 97 -2.90 2.68 -11.99
N ASP A 98 -4.06 2.71 -12.65
CA ASP A 98 -4.43 1.72 -13.66
C ASP A 98 -5.31 2.36 -14.72
N ALA A 99 -5.32 1.75 -15.89
CA ALA A 99 -6.17 2.09 -17.01
C ALA A 99 -7.03 0.89 -17.37
N THR A 100 -8.31 1.12 -17.62
CA THR A 100 -9.20 0.04 -18.00
C THR A 100 -10.17 0.47 -19.09
N HIS A 101 -10.43 -0.42 -20.04
CA HIS A 101 -11.27 -0.09 -21.19
C HIS A 101 -12.72 0.14 -20.76
N LEU A 102 -13.35 1.18 -21.30
CA LEU A 102 -14.81 1.30 -21.27
C LEU A 102 -15.42 0.17 -22.12
N LYS A 103 -16.54 -0.38 -21.64
CA LYS A 103 -17.25 -1.49 -22.28
C LYS A 103 -18.59 -0.94 -22.78
N GLY A 104 -19.20 -1.54 -23.80
CA GLY A 104 -20.45 -1.00 -24.37
C GLY A 104 -20.25 0.00 -25.52
N ARG A 105 -21.25 0.86 -25.73
CA ARG A 105 -21.35 1.72 -26.93
C ARG A 105 -20.30 2.81 -26.95
N PHE A 106 -19.99 3.40 -25.80
CA PHE A 106 -18.96 4.42 -25.68
C PHE A 106 -17.60 3.74 -25.49
N LYS A 107 -16.70 3.95 -26.45
CA LYS A 107 -15.31 3.49 -26.35
C LYS A 107 -14.49 4.53 -25.59
N GLY A 108 -13.36 4.11 -25.04
CA GLY A 108 -12.49 4.96 -24.24
C GLY A 108 -11.73 4.17 -23.19
N ILE A 109 -10.91 4.90 -22.44
CA ILE A 109 -10.14 4.38 -21.32
C ILE A 109 -10.51 5.15 -20.06
N LEU A 110 -10.79 4.41 -18.99
CA LEU A 110 -10.92 4.95 -17.65
C LEU A 110 -9.60 4.80 -16.91
N PHE A 111 -9.00 5.93 -16.57
CA PHE A 111 -7.86 6.02 -15.67
C PHE A 111 -8.35 6.17 -14.23
N VAL A 112 -7.69 5.48 -13.30
CA VAL A 112 -7.98 5.56 -11.87
C VAL A 112 -6.66 5.69 -11.12
N ALA A 113 -6.60 6.66 -10.20
CA ALA A 113 -5.49 6.84 -9.26
C ALA A 113 -6.02 6.73 -7.82
N VAL A 114 -5.41 5.86 -7.03
CA VAL A 114 -5.79 5.56 -5.64
C VAL A 114 -4.55 5.42 -4.77
N CYS A 115 -4.68 5.68 -3.48
CA CYS A 115 -3.66 5.37 -2.48
C CYS A 115 -4.30 4.69 -1.27
N LYS A 116 -3.53 4.55 -0.19
CA LYS A 116 -4.03 4.13 1.12
C LYS A 116 -3.94 5.27 2.12
N ASP A 117 -4.97 5.35 2.96
CA ASP A 117 -4.92 6.14 4.18
C ASP A 117 -4.21 5.38 5.32
N VAL A 118 -4.07 6.04 6.47
CA VAL A 118 -3.43 5.50 7.68
C VAL A 118 -4.17 4.30 8.31
N ASN A 119 -5.36 3.97 7.83
CA ASN A 119 -6.14 2.82 8.26
C ASN A 119 -6.10 1.69 7.22
N GLU A 120 -5.18 1.75 6.26
CA GLU A 120 -5.03 0.83 5.13
C GLU A 120 -6.26 0.76 4.20
N CYS A 121 -7.16 1.74 4.26
CA CYS A 121 -8.34 1.79 3.41
C CYS A 121 -8.03 2.48 2.07
N VAL A 122 -8.69 2.03 0.99
CA VAL A 122 -8.47 2.52 -0.38
C VAL A 122 -9.00 3.95 -0.55
N CYS A 123 -8.12 4.94 -0.63
CA CYS A 123 -8.49 6.34 -0.80
C CYS A 123 -8.39 6.74 -2.28
N PRO A 124 -9.51 7.05 -2.95
CA PRO A 124 -9.47 7.55 -4.31
C PRO A 124 -8.85 8.94 -4.38
N ILE A 125 -7.97 9.15 -5.36
CA ILE A 125 -7.32 10.45 -5.59
C ILE A 125 -7.95 11.12 -6.80
N ALA A 126 -7.98 10.42 -7.93
CA ALA A 126 -8.50 10.95 -9.18
C ALA A 126 -9.00 9.85 -10.10
N PHE A 127 -9.85 10.22 -11.04
CA PHE A 127 -10.19 9.42 -12.21
C PHE A 127 -10.20 10.30 -13.45
N GLY A 128 -10.04 9.69 -14.62
CA GLY A 128 -10.06 10.41 -15.89
C GLY A 128 -10.57 9.52 -17.02
N ILE A 129 -11.22 10.11 -18.01
CA ILE A 129 -11.70 9.39 -19.20
C ILE A 129 -10.93 9.93 -20.40
N GLY A 130 -10.12 9.07 -21.01
CA GLY A 130 -9.40 9.36 -22.23
C GLY A 130 -9.86 8.53 -23.41
N HIS A 131 -9.33 8.87 -24.59
CA HIS A 131 -9.75 8.29 -25.86
C HIS A 131 -9.23 6.86 -26.07
N VAL A 132 -7.91 6.66 -25.94
CA VAL A 132 -7.20 5.39 -26.21
C VAL A 132 -6.09 5.21 -25.19
N GLU A 133 -5.65 3.99 -24.92
CA GLU A 133 -4.55 3.73 -23.99
C GLU A 133 -3.20 3.99 -24.69
N ASP A 134 -2.88 5.26 -24.89
CA ASP A 134 -1.68 5.72 -25.57
C ASP A 134 -0.83 6.68 -24.72
N GLU A 135 0.36 7.04 -25.23
CA GLU A 135 1.28 7.95 -24.54
C GLU A 135 0.60 9.30 -24.22
N ASN A 136 -0.23 9.80 -25.15
CA ASN A 136 -0.89 11.10 -25.02
C ASN A 136 -1.97 11.12 -23.93
N SER A 137 -2.83 10.10 -23.89
CA SER A 137 -3.92 10.01 -22.91
C SER A 137 -3.38 9.81 -21.50
N TRP A 138 -2.34 8.99 -21.34
CA TRP A 138 -1.61 8.86 -20.08
C TRP A 138 -0.92 10.18 -19.67
N MET A 139 -0.26 10.87 -20.60
CA MET A 139 0.39 12.16 -20.31
C MET A 139 -0.63 13.21 -19.87
N TRP A 140 -1.78 13.27 -20.55
CA TRP A 140 -2.89 14.16 -20.18
C TRP A 140 -3.38 13.85 -18.76
N PHE A 141 -3.72 12.59 -18.46
CA PHE A 141 -4.22 12.21 -17.15
C PHE A 141 -3.23 12.52 -16.04
N LEU A 142 -1.96 12.17 -16.23
CA LEU A 142 -0.90 12.44 -15.24
C LEU A 142 -0.63 13.93 -15.06
N SER A 143 -0.71 14.73 -16.13
CA SER A 143 -0.60 16.19 -16.03
C SER A 143 -1.75 16.76 -15.20
N LYS A 144 -3.00 16.37 -15.47
CA LYS A 144 -4.16 16.83 -14.69
C LYS A 144 -4.09 16.40 -13.24
N LEU A 145 -3.63 15.17 -12.99
CA LEU A 145 -3.36 14.71 -11.63
C LEU A 145 -2.33 15.61 -10.95
N ARG A 146 -1.26 15.99 -11.66
CA ARG A 146 -0.19 16.82 -11.10
C ARG A 146 -0.67 18.23 -10.80
N ASP A 147 -1.52 18.78 -11.66
CA ASP A 147 -2.12 20.09 -11.45
C ASP A 147 -3.04 20.10 -10.22
N ALA A 148 -3.76 18.99 -9.98
CA ALA A 148 -4.70 18.87 -8.87
C ALA A 148 -4.04 18.59 -7.51
N VAL A 149 -3.03 17.70 -7.45
CA VAL A 149 -2.43 17.25 -6.18
C VAL A 149 -0.94 17.57 -6.01
N GLY A 150 -0.32 18.15 -7.03
CA GLY A 150 1.12 18.42 -7.03
C GLY A 150 1.99 17.15 -7.13
N CYS A 151 3.25 17.29 -6.74
CA CYS A 151 4.18 16.16 -6.59
C CYS A 151 4.91 16.29 -5.26
N LEU A 152 4.57 15.44 -4.30
CA LEU A 152 5.21 15.43 -3.00
C LEU A 152 6.59 14.74 -3.08
N GLU A 153 7.52 15.11 -2.20
CA GLU A 153 8.83 14.48 -2.12
C GLU A 153 8.69 12.96 -1.84
N ASN A 154 9.51 12.13 -2.50
CA ASN A 154 9.49 10.66 -2.38
C ASN A 154 8.19 9.99 -2.86
N THR A 155 7.37 10.67 -3.68
CA THR A 155 6.18 10.07 -4.30
C THR A 155 6.55 8.81 -5.10
N MET A 156 5.80 7.72 -4.93
CA MET A 156 5.97 6.45 -5.64
C MET A 156 4.70 6.09 -6.41
N PHE A 157 4.78 5.97 -7.73
CA PHE A 157 3.70 5.40 -8.53
C PHE A 157 3.85 3.89 -8.67
N ILE A 158 2.78 3.13 -8.47
CA ILE A 158 2.70 1.68 -8.69
C ILE A 158 1.70 1.42 -9.81
N PHE A 159 2.13 0.67 -10.82
CA PHE A 159 1.31 0.36 -11.99
C PHE A 159 1.67 -1.03 -12.52
N ASP A 160 0.81 -1.59 -13.37
CA ASP A 160 1.11 -2.82 -14.10
C ASP A 160 2.29 -2.62 -15.07
N GLN A 161 2.98 -3.69 -15.44
CA GLN A 161 4.15 -3.70 -16.30
C GLN A 161 3.80 -3.40 -17.77
N HIS A 162 3.31 -2.19 -18.06
CA HIS A 162 3.23 -1.65 -19.42
C HIS A 162 4.45 -0.77 -19.72
N LEU A 163 5.24 -1.16 -20.73
CA LEU A 163 6.50 -0.50 -21.11
C LEU A 163 6.33 1.00 -21.43
N ASN A 164 5.18 1.37 -22.00
CA ASN A 164 4.90 2.74 -22.45
C ASN A 164 4.61 3.69 -21.27
N ILE A 165 3.98 3.19 -20.20
CA ILE A 165 3.61 4.00 -19.03
C ILE A 165 4.85 4.53 -18.31
N LYS A 166 5.93 3.75 -18.27
CA LYS A 166 7.18 4.18 -17.60
C LYS A 166 7.68 5.52 -18.14
N LYS A 167 7.76 5.66 -19.47
CA LYS A 167 8.27 6.87 -20.12
C LYS A 167 7.35 8.07 -19.85
N VAL A 168 6.04 7.83 -19.89
CA VAL A 168 5.02 8.84 -19.59
C VAL A 168 5.17 9.36 -18.16
N ILE A 169 5.24 8.48 -17.16
CA ILE A 169 5.38 8.92 -15.77
C ILE A 169 6.71 9.67 -15.57
N GLN A 170 7.81 9.20 -16.17
CA GLN A 170 9.09 9.91 -16.09
C GLN A 170 9.04 11.33 -16.67
N ASN A 171 8.22 11.55 -17.70
CA ASN A 171 8.04 12.86 -18.30
C ASN A 171 7.09 13.76 -17.48
N ALA A 172 5.97 13.21 -17.00
CA ALA A 172 4.98 13.97 -16.22
C ALA A 172 5.42 14.22 -14.77
N TYR A 173 6.16 13.29 -14.18
CA TYR A 173 6.64 13.29 -12.80
C TYR A 173 8.13 12.88 -12.74
N PRO A 174 9.06 13.73 -13.21
CA PRO A 174 10.49 13.41 -13.21
C PRO A 174 11.06 13.19 -11.80
N GLU A 175 10.44 13.81 -10.78
CA GLU A 175 10.85 13.70 -9.37
C GLU A 175 10.29 12.46 -8.68
N ALA A 176 9.31 11.77 -9.27
CA ALA A 176 8.66 10.63 -8.65
C ALA A 176 9.40 9.31 -8.92
N HIS A 177 9.25 8.37 -8.00
CA HIS A 177 9.68 7.00 -8.18
C HIS A 177 8.59 6.14 -8.82
N HIS A 178 9.01 5.02 -9.41
CA HIS A 178 8.13 4.15 -10.19
C HIS A 178 8.33 2.68 -9.78
N GLY A 179 7.35 2.14 -9.08
CA GLY A 179 7.22 0.75 -8.73
C GLY A 179 6.45 -0.04 -9.78
N LEU A 180 6.85 -1.28 -9.99
CA LEU A 180 6.04 -2.25 -10.73
C LEU A 180 5.13 -2.98 -9.75
N CYS A 181 3.90 -3.27 -10.18
CA CYS A 181 3.06 -4.21 -9.48
C CYS A 181 3.75 -5.58 -9.45
N GLU A 182 4.04 -6.03 -8.24
CA GLU A 182 4.72 -7.29 -8.04
C GLU A 182 3.88 -8.51 -8.45
N TYR A 183 2.56 -8.48 -8.24
CA TYR A 183 1.68 -9.58 -8.64
C TYR A 183 1.79 -9.83 -10.15
N HIS A 184 1.65 -8.79 -10.95
CA HIS A 184 1.79 -8.87 -12.39
C HIS A 184 3.19 -9.26 -12.83
N LEU A 185 4.22 -8.70 -12.18
CA LEU A 185 5.60 -9.09 -12.43
C LEU A 185 5.80 -10.59 -12.19
N LYS A 186 5.33 -11.11 -11.04
CA LYS A 186 5.39 -12.54 -10.69
C LYS A 186 4.60 -13.40 -11.68
N LYS A 187 3.41 -12.98 -12.09
CA LYS A 187 2.57 -13.68 -13.09
C LYS A 187 3.29 -13.78 -14.43
N ASN A 188 3.88 -12.68 -14.90
CA ASN A 188 4.69 -12.67 -16.14
C ASN A 188 5.87 -13.64 -16.05
N PHE A 189 6.55 -13.69 -14.90
CA PHE A 189 7.63 -14.65 -14.66
C PHE A 189 7.15 -16.10 -14.62
N LYS A 190 6.05 -16.38 -13.90
CA LYS A 190 5.47 -17.73 -13.85
C LYS A 190 5.08 -18.21 -15.25
N ASN A 191 4.44 -17.36 -16.04
CA ASN A 191 4.02 -17.71 -17.40
C ASN A 191 5.23 -17.95 -18.32
N LYS A 192 6.28 -17.14 -18.21
CA LYS A 192 7.48 -17.25 -19.03
C LYS A 192 8.38 -18.44 -18.70
N PHE A 193 8.53 -18.78 -17.41
CA PHE A 193 9.53 -19.74 -16.96
C PHE A 193 8.94 -21.04 -16.37
N LYS A 194 7.65 -21.04 -15.98
CA LYS A 194 6.90 -22.21 -15.48
C LYS A 194 7.63 -23.00 -14.38
N ARG A 195 8.21 -22.27 -13.40
CA ARG A 195 9.01 -22.85 -12.30
C ARG A 195 8.65 -22.24 -10.95
N ASP A 196 8.19 -23.08 -10.03
CA ASP A 196 7.74 -22.65 -8.70
C ASP A 196 8.90 -22.27 -7.77
N ASP A 197 10.04 -22.94 -7.87
CA ASP A 197 11.23 -22.63 -7.10
C ASP A 197 11.78 -21.22 -7.42
N VAL A 198 11.79 -20.87 -8.71
CA VAL A 198 12.10 -19.51 -9.19
C VAL A 198 11.10 -18.51 -8.63
N SER A 199 9.80 -18.82 -8.69
CA SER A 199 8.75 -17.95 -8.16
C SER A 199 8.86 -17.75 -6.64
N MET A 200 9.27 -18.77 -5.91
CA MET A 200 9.47 -18.71 -4.46
C MET A 200 10.68 -17.82 -4.11
N ILE A 201 11.83 -18.04 -4.74
CA ILE A 201 13.04 -17.24 -4.50
C ILE A 201 12.82 -15.78 -4.88
N PHE A 202 12.10 -15.51 -5.98
CA PHE A 202 11.68 -14.14 -6.33
C PHE A 202 10.87 -13.49 -5.20
N THR A 203 9.88 -14.21 -4.67
CA THR A 203 9.01 -13.72 -3.58
C THR A 203 9.83 -13.39 -2.33
N LEU A 204 10.78 -14.27 -1.97
CA LEU A 204 11.71 -14.06 -0.86
C LEU A 204 12.62 -12.85 -1.07
N ALA A 205 13.26 -12.73 -2.25
CA ALA A 205 14.12 -11.60 -2.58
C ALA A 205 13.36 -10.28 -2.49
N ARG A 206 12.15 -10.25 -3.06
CA ARG A 206 11.28 -9.07 -3.06
C ARG A 206 10.95 -8.58 -1.66
N ASP A 207 10.57 -9.48 -0.75
CA ASP A 207 10.08 -9.12 0.59
C ASP A 207 11.15 -8.62 1.54
N CYS A 208 12.41 -8.93 1.26
CA CYS A 208 13.50 -8.60 2.14
C CYS A 208 13.47 -7.12 2.51
N TYR A 209 13.60 -6.84 3.80
CA TYR A 209 13.86 -5.50 4.31
C TYR A 209 15.34 -5.14 4.21
N LYS A 210 16.24 -6.13 4.23
CA LYS A 210 17.69 -5.93 4.14
C LYS A 210 18.22 -6.20 2.74
N VAL A 211 19.08 -5.30 2.26
CA VAL A 211 19.82 -5.47 1.00
C VAL A 211 20.70 -6.73 1.04
N PHE A 212 21.25 -7.07 2.20
CA PHE A 212 22.02 -8.31 2.38
C PHE A 212 21.20 -9.57 2.08
N ASP A 213 20.00 -9.69 2.67
CA ASP A 213 19.12 -10.84 2.44
C ASP A 213 18.60 -10.86 0.99
N PHE A 214 18.28 -9.70 0.42
CA PHE A 214 17.96 -9.56 -1.00
C PHE A 214 19.08 -10.12 -1.88
N ASN A 215 20.33 -9.70 -1.65
CA ASN A 215 21.49 -10.16 -2.42
C ASN A 215 21.71 -11.67 -2.26
N ARG A 216 21.48 -12.22 -1.07
CA ARG A 216 21.53 -13.68 -0.84
C ARG A 216 20.54 -14.40 -1.76
N HIS A 217 19.28 -13.98 -1.79
CA HIS A 217 18.25 -14.63 -2.61
C HIS A 217 18.46 -14.41 -4.11
N ILE A 218 18.89 -13.22 -4.53
CA ILE A 218 19.23 -12.96 -5.94
C ILE A 218 20.42 -13.80 -6.41
N ASN A 219 21.43 -14.00 -5.57
CA ASN A 219 22.55 -14.88 -5.89
C ASN A 219 22.13 -16.36 -5.97
N GLN A 220 21.24 -16.82 -5.09
CA GLN A 220 20.64 -18.15 -5.19
C GLN A 220 19.86 -18.30 -6.51
N LEU A 221 19.08 -17.28 -6.90
CA LEU A 221 18.35 -17.28 -8.16
C LEU A 221 19.29 -17.34 -9.37
N LYS A 222 20.44 -16.66 -9.31
CA LYS A 222 21.46 -16.70 -10.36
C LYS A 222 22.02 -18.12 -10.56
N GLN A 223 22.23 -18.85 -9.47
CA GLN A 223 22.73 -20.22 -9.51
C GLN A 223 21.72 -21.19 -10.14
N ILE A 224 20.44 -21.01 -9.83
CA ILE A 224 19.38 -21.90 -10.33
C ILE A 224 18.92 -21.52 -11.74
N HIS A 225 18.87 -20.22 -12.05
CA HIS A 225 18.34 -19.75 -13.33
C HIS A 225 18.91 -18.39 -13.77
N VAL A 226 20.11 -18.40 -14.35
CA VAL A 226 20.85 -17.21 -14.79
C VAL A 226 20.05 -16.24 -15.68
N ARG A 227 19.18 -16.74 -16.56
CA ARG A 227 18.36 -15.88 -17.46
C ARG A 227 17.29 -15.08 -16.71
N VAL A 228 16.64 -15.68 -15.70
CA VAL A 228 15.63 -14.99 -14.86
C VAL A 228 16.32 -13.92 -14.03
N HIS A 229 17.47 -14.26 -13.45
CA HIS A 229 18.30 -13.29 -12.75
C HIS A 229 18.65 -12.10 -13.67
N ALA A 230 19.16 -12.36 -14.88
CA ALA A 230 19.50 -11.29 -15.83
C ALA A 230 18.29 -10.42 -16.17
N ASP A 231 17.12 -11.01 -16.41
CA ASP A 231 15.88 -10.28 -16.66
C ASP A 231 15.46 -9.40 -15.46
N LEU A 232 15.48 -9.93 -14.24
CA LEU A 232 15.13 -9.17 -13.03
C LEU A 232 16.09 -8.01 -12.76
N MET A 233 17.39 -8.23 -12.96
CA MET A 233 18.40 -7.18 -12.82
C MET A 233 18.24 -6.11 -13.89
N ARG A 234 17.87 -6.49 -15.12
CA ARG A 234 17.56 -5.55 -16.22
C ARG A 234 16.30 -4.73 -15.94
N ILE A 235 15.27 -5.33 -15.34
CA ILE A 235 14.06 -4.60 -14.92
C ILE A 235 14.40 -3.55 -13.85
N GLY A 236 15.37 -3.84 -13.00
CA GLY A 236 15.88 -2.93 -11.98
C GLY A 236 15.28 -3.20 -10.60
N PRO A 237 16.04 -3.75 -9.63
CA PRO A 237 15.55 -4.10 -8.30
C PRO A 237 14.83 -2.98 -7.55
N LYS A 238 15.26 -1.72 -7.76
CA LYS A 238 14.64 -0.51 -7.20
C LYS A 238 13.13 -0.40 -7.47
N ARG A 239 12.64 -1.06 -8.52
CA ARG A 239 11.24 -0.99 -8.98
C ARG A 239 10.36 -2.08 -8.39
N TRP A 240 10.90 -3.15 -7.84
CA TRP A 240 10.09 -4.30 -7.42
C TRP A 240 10.51 -4.91 -6.08
N ALA A 241 11.74 -4.71 -5.62
CA ALA A 241 12.22 -5.24 -4.35
C ALA A 241 12.14 -4.18 -3.25
N ARG A 242 11.59 -4.56 -2.09
CA ARG A 242 11.40 -3.67 -0.94
C ARG A 242 12.74 -3.10 -0.44
N ALA A 243 13.71 -3.96 -0.13
CA ALA A 243 15.04 -3.58 0.32
C ALA A 243 15.80 -2.62 -0.62
N CYS A 244 15.47 -2.63 -1.92
CA CYS A 244 16.16 -1.82 -2.92
C CYS A 244 15.38 -0.55 -3.29
N SER A 245 14.17 -0.38 -2.79
CA SER A 245 13.30 0.72 -3.19
C SER A 245 13.91 2.08 -2.78
N PRO A 246 13.93 3.08 -3.67
CA PRO A 246 14.48 4.41 -3.36
C PRO A 246 13.58 5.21 -2.42
N ALA A 247 12.27 4.91 -2.40
CA ALA A 247 11.32 5.48 -1.48
C ALA A 247 10.53 4.39 -0.74
N ARG A 248 9.96 4.79 0.39
CA ARG A 248 9.08 3.95 1.18
C ARG A 248 7.84 3.62 0.37
N ARG A 249 7.42 2.35 0.46
CA ARG A 249 6.24 1.85 -0.25
C ARG A 249 5.04 1.65 0.67
N TYR A 250 5.20 1.83 1.99
CA TYR A 250 4.13 1.72 2.98
C TYR A 250 3.33 0.42 2.82
N GLN A 251 4.03 -0.73 2.78
CA GLN A 251 3.46 -2.06 2.52
C GLN A 251 2.75 -2.26 1.16
N MET A 252 2.67 -1.22 0.33
CA MET A 252 2.00 -1.27 -0.96
C MET A 252 3.00 -1.73 -2.04
N MET A 253 2.95 -3.02 -2.37
CA MET A 253 3.81 -3.63 -3.40
C MET A 253 3.05 -4.00 -4.68
N THR A 254 1.72 -3.88 -4.67
CA THR A 254 0.84 -4.32 -5.75
C THR A 254 -0.15 -3.22 -6.15
N SER A 255 -0.72 -3.35 -7.34
CA SER A 255 -1.84 -2.56 -7.85
C SER A 255 -3.22 -3.10 -7.41
N ASN A 256 -3.27 -4.07 -6.49
CA ASN A 256 -4.54 -4.71 -6.09
C ASN A 256 -5.61 -3.70 -5.66
N ILE A 257 -5.23 -2.59 -5.02
CA ILE A 257 -6.20 -1.58 -4.58
C ILE A 257 -6.89 -0.88 -5.76
N VAL A 258 -6.16 -0.62 -6.85
CA VAL A 258 -6.74 0.01 -8.04
C VAL A 258 -7.51 -1.00 -8.88
N GLU A 259 -7.04 -2.25 -8.93
CA GLU A 259 -7.77 -3.37 -9.55
C GLU A 259 -9.13 -3.61 -8.88
N ARG A 260 -9.19 -3.51 -7.54
CA ARG A 260 -10.45 -3.60 -6.79
C ARG A 260 -11.41 -2.48 -7.15
N VAL A 261 -10.94 -1.23 -7.25
CA VAL A 261 -11.78 -0.11 -7.72
C VAL A 261 -12.27 -0.37 -9.14
N ASN A 262 -11.41 -0.85 -10.04
CA ASN A 262 -11.78 -1.21 -11.41
C ASN A 262 -12.82 -2.34 -11.50
N SER A 263 -12.82 -3.24 -10.51
CA SER A 263 -13.85 -4.27 -10.35
C SER A 263 -15.20 -3.68 -9.93
N CYS A 264 -15.23 -2.76 -8.95
CA CYS A 264 -16.44 -2.02 -8.57
C CYS A 264 -17.06 -1.27 -9.76
N LEU A 265 -16.21 -0.78 -10.68
CA LEU A 265 -16.63 -0.04 -11.86
C LEU A 265 -16.99 -0.92 -13.06
N LYS A 266 -16.91 -2.25 -12.96
CA LYS A 266 -17.12 -3.18 -14.10
C LYS A 266 -18.46 -3.01 -14.82
N HIS A 267 -19.54 -2.78 -14.07
CA HIS A 267 -20.89 -2.58 -14.64
C HIS A 267 -21.09 -1.14 -15.13
N ALA A 268 -20.68 -0.14 -14.33
CA ALA A 268 -20.79 1.27 -14.70
C ALA A 268 -20.03 1.58 -16.00
N ARG A 269 -18.91 0.90 -16.24
CA ARG A 269 -18.14 1.02 -17.49
C ARG A 269 -18.88 0.58 -18.74
N GLN A 270 -20.02 -0.12 -18.62
CA GLN A 270 -20.86 -0.55 -19.74
C GLN A 270 -21.93 0.50 -20.12
N MET A 271 -22.06 1.55 -19.30
CA MET A 271 -23.10 2.56 -19.40
C MET A 271 -22.62 3.79 -20.16
N SER A 272 -23.46 4.81 -20.29
CA SER A 272 -23.03 6.09 -20.86
C SER A 272 -22.00 6.77 -19.96
N ILE A 273 -21.17 7.63 -20.55
CA ILE A 273 -20.12 8.38 -19.83
C ILE A 273 -20.72 9.17 -18.67
N THR A 274 -21.87 9.81 -18.88
CA THR A 274 -22.58 10.55 -17.83
C THR A 274 -22.95 9.65 -16.66
N VAL A 275 -23.50 8.45 -16.93
CA VAL A 275 -23.87 7.50 -15.87
C VAL A 275 -22.64 6.95 -15.15
N LEU A 276 -21.54 6.70 -15.88
CA LEU A 276 -20.27 6.30 -15.28
C LEU A 276 -19.72 7.37 -14.33
N ILE A 277 -19.70 8.64 -14.76
CA ILE A 277 -19.22 9.76 -13.94
C ILE A 277 -20.08 9.92 -12.68
N GLU A 278 -21.40 9.89 -12.83
CA GLU A 278 -22.33 9.97 -11.70
C GLU A 278 -22.13 8.80 -10.73
N PHE A 279 -21.92 7.58 -11.23
CA PHE A 279 -21.62 6.41 -10.40
C PHE A 279 -20.32 6.57 -9.63
N ILE A 280 -19.25 7.03 -10.28
CA ILE A 280 -17.96 7.27 -9.63
C ILE A 280 -18.10 8.35 -8.56
N ARG A 281 -18.78 9.46 -8.87
CA ARG A 281 -19.02 10.56 -7.91
C ARG A 281 -19.76 10.06 -6.67
N ASP A 282 -20.88 9.34 -6.87
CA ASP A 282 -21.68 8.78 -5.78
C ASP A 282 -20.89 7.75 -4.95
N MET A 283 -20.11 6.89 -5.61
CA MET A 283 -19.22 5.93 -4.93
C MET A 283 -18.18 6.63 -4.06
N PHE A 284 -17.47 7.62 -4.61
CA PHE A 284 -16.43 8.36 -3.88
C PHE A 284 -17.05 9.16 -2.72
N GLN A 285 -18.18 9.83 -2.95
CA GLN A 285 -18.86 10.61 -1.92
C GLN A 285 -19.28 9.74 -0.72
N ARG A 286 -19.85 8.55 -0.96
CA ARG A 286 -20.16 7.60 0.11
C ARG A 286 -18.91 7.17 0.86
N TRP A 287 -17.86 6.82 0.14
CA TRP A 287 -16.59 6.39 0.74
C TRP A 287 -15.90 7.46 1.58
N PHE A 288 -16.03 8.74 1.22
CA PHE A 288 -15.53 9.85 2.03
C PHE A 288 -16.43 10.10 3.24
N HIS A 289 -17.75 9.98 3.09
CA HIS A 289 -18.68 10.10 4.21
C HIS A 289 -18.46 8.99 5.26
N ASP A 290 -18.39 7.73 4.83
CA ASP A 290 -18.15 6.59 5.73
C ASP A 290 -16.83 6.75 6.49
N ARG A 291 -15.79 7.24 5.80
CA ARG A 291 -14.50 7.56 6.43
C ARG A 291 -14.60 8.66 7.47
N TYR A 292 -15.32 9.72 7.16
CA TYR A 292 -15.53 10.82 8.09
C TYR A 292 -16.22 10.32 9.36
N GLU A 293 -17.29 9.51 9.21
CA GLU A 293 -18.01 8.91 10.32
C GLU A 293 -17.11 8.00 11.18
N GLU A 294 -16.24 7.20 10.55
CA GLU A 294 -15.27 6.38 11.29
C GLU A 294 -14.19 7.23 11.98
N ALA A 295 -13.67 8.27 11.31
CA ALA A 295 -12.66 9.14 11.87
C ALA A 295 -13.14 9.89 13.12
N VAL A 296 -14.40 10.33 13.14
CA VAL A 296 -15.02 10.99 14.31
C VAL A 296 -15.11 10.07 15.52
N LYS A 297 -15.18 8.75 15.32
CA LYS A 297 -15.23 7.76 16.42
C LYS A 297 -13.85 7.47 17.01
N VAL A 298 -12.76 7.83 16.33
CA VAL A 298 -11.39 7.55 16.81
C VAL A 298 -11.02 8.55 17.89
N THR A 299 -11.01 8.10 19.14
CA THR A 299 -10.63 8.90 20.32
C THR A 299 -9.16 8.78 20.69
N THR A 300 -8.44 7.83 20.08
CA THR A 300 -7.02 7.59 20.38
C THR A 300 -6.12 8.21 19.32
N PRO A 301 -4.85 8.51 19.63
CA PRO A 301 -3.88 8.96 18.63
C PRO A 301 -3.54 7.91 17.54
N LEU A 302 -3.97 6.65 17.73
CA LEU A 302 -3.69 5.55 16.80
C LEU A 302 -4.90 5.28 15.91
N SER A 303 -4.65 5.04 14.62
CA SER A 303 -5.70 4.50 13.75
C SER A 303 -6.08 3.08 14.21
N PRO A 304 -7.34 2.64 14.01
CA PRO A 304 -7.77 1.30 14.38
C PRO A 304 -6.90 0.19 13.78
N TRP A 305 -6.45 0.35 12.54
CA TRP A 305 -5.53 -0.60 11.90
C TRP A 305 -4.18 -0.65 12.61
N VAL A 306 -3.56 0.50 12.91
CA VAL A 306 -2.28 0.54 13.64
C VAL A 306 -2.42 -0.10 15.01
N ALA A 307 -3.50 0.19 15.74
CA ALA A 307 -3.77 -0.40 17.05
C ALA A 307 -3.88 -1.93 17.00
N ARG A 308 -4.62 -2.47 16.02
CA ARG A 308 -4.71 -3.93 15.79
C ARG A 308 -3.35 -4.53 15.44
N GLN A 309 -2.59 -3.87 14.58
CA GLN A 309 -1.30 -4.35 14.13
C GLN A 309 -0.27 -4.39 15.27
N LEU A 310 -0.20 -3.33 16.07
CA LEU A 310 0.63 -3.28 17.28
C LEU A 310 0.24 -4.36 18.28
N SER A 311 -1.06 -4.61 18.46
CA SER A 311 -1.56 -5.68 19.35
C SER A 311 -1.12 -7.08 18.86
N LYS A 312 -1.19 -7.33 17.55
CA LYS A 312 -0.71 -8.59 16.94
C LYS A 312 0.79 -8.77 17.21
N TRP A 313 1.60 -7.76 16.89
CA TRP A 313 3.05 -7.86 17.09
C TRP A 313 3.46 -7.92 18.55
N PHE A 314 2.72 -7.25 19.45
CA PHE A 314 2.89 -7.39 20.88
C PHE A 314 2.72 -8.85 21.33
N ASN A 315 1.66 -9.50 20.84
CA ASN A 315 1.41 -10.91 21.10
C ASN A 315 2.50 -11.79 20.50
N ASP A 316 2.97 -11.54 19.27
CA ASP A 316 4.05 -12.33 18.65
C ASP A 316 5.36 -12.23 19.44
N ALA A 317 5.63 -11.08 20.01
CA ALA A 317 6.89 -10.76 20.66
C ALA A 317 6.98 -11.22 22.14
N HIS A 318 5.95 -11.89 22.66
CA HIS A 318 5.91 -12.39 24.05
C HIS A 318 7.09 -13.31 24.42
N ARG A 319 7.69 -14.01 23.45
CA ARG A 319 8.80 -14.95 23.66
C ARG A 319 10.18 -14.31 23.53
N PHE A 320 10.25 -13.01 23.25
CA PHE A 320 11.51 -12.36 22.97
C PHE A 320 12.22 -12.00 24.26
N VAL A 321 13.55 -12.14 24.25
CA VAL A 321 14.39 -11.79 25.39
C VAL A 321 15.09 -10.47 25.09
N VAL A 322 14.85 -9.46 25.92
CA VAL A 322 15.48 -8.14 25.79
C VAL A 322 16.69 -8.04 26.70
N LYS A 323 17.77 -7.51 26.17
CA LYS A 323 18.95 -7.08 26.91
C LYS A 323 19.17 -5.60 26.66
N LEU A 324 19.10 -4.80 27.72
CA LEU A 324 19.45 -3.40 27.68
C LEU A 324 20.94 -3.25 27.35
N ILE A 325 21.28 -2.36 26.41
CA ILE A 325 22.67 -1.97 26.14
C ILE A 325 22.93 -0.62 26.80
N ASN A 326 22.04 0.35 26.58
CA ASN A 326 22.01 1.66 27.22
C ASN A 326 20.55 2.18 27.22
N GLN A 327 20.34 3.43 27.62
CA GLN A 327 19.00 4.04 27.74
C GLN A 327 18.14 3.96 26.47
N VAL A 328 18.75 3.96 25.28
CA VAL A 328 18.01 4.00 24.01
C VAL A 328 18.24 2.78 23.13
N GLU A 329 19.21 1.93 23.47
CA GLU A 329 19.61 0.75 22.67
C GLU A 329 19.36 -0.58 23.38
N PHE A 330 18.77 -1.51 22.64
CA PHE A 330 18.31 -2.80 23.13
C PHE A 330 18.71 -3.91 22.17
N LYS A 331 19.26 -5.01 22.71
CA LYS A 331 19.42 -6.26 21.97
C LYS A 331 18.24 -7.18 22.28
N VAL A 332 17.47 -7.52 21.25
CA VAL A 332 16.29 -8.38 21.34
C VAL A 332 16.59 -9.71 20.68
N LYS A 333 16.41 -10.81 21.42
CA LYS A 333 16.55 -12.17 20.90
C LYS A 333 15.18 -12.76 20.59
N ASP A 334 14.94 -13.09 19.33
CA ASP A 334 13.66 -13.62 18.85
C ASP A 334 13.73 -15.09 18.36
N LYS A 335 14.87 -15.76 18.58
CA LYS A 335 15.22 -17.13 18.13
C LYS A 335 15.38 -17.32 16.62
N LYS A 336 15.12 -16.30 15.79
CA LYS A 336 15.27 -16.34 14.33
C LYS A 336 16.32 -15.36 13.85
N MET A 337 16.10 -14.08 14.08
CA MET A 337 16.89 -12.93 13.66
C MET A 337 16.96 -11.92 14.81
N ASP A 338 17.98 -12.04 15.66
CA ASP A 338 18.24 -11.08 16.74
C ASP A 338 18.15 -9.62 16.22
N GLY A 339 17.41 -8.79 16.94
CA GLY A 339 17.22 -7.37 16.66
C GLY A 339 18.15 -6.50 17.51
N LEU A 340 18.76 -5.50 16.90
CA LEU A 340 19.38 -4.37 17.60
C LEU A 340 18.47 -3.17 17.38
N VAL A 341 17.79 -2.73 18.43
CA VAL A 341 16.81 -1.65 18.39
C VAL A 341 17.43 -0.40 18.98
N ASN A 342 17.23 0.74 18.32
CA ASN A 342 17.47 2.06 18.88
C ASN A 342 16.15 2.84 18.85
N LEU A 343 15.62 3.17 20.04
CA LEU A 343 14.31 3.82 20.18
C LEU A 343 14.37 5.33 19.90
N SER A 344 15.52 5.97 20.16
CA SER A 344 15.73 7.39 19.86
C SER A 344 15.70 7.66 18.35
N THR A 345 16.41 6.84 17.57
CA THR A 345 16.46 6.96 16.10
C THR A 345 15.33 6.22 15.40
N LYS A 346 14.46 5.50 16.12
CA LYS A 346 13.39 4.64 15.59
C LYS A 346 13.89 3.64 14.55
N THR A 347 15.01 2.98 14.84
CA THR A 347 15.63 2.01 13.93
C THR A 347 15.76 0.63 14.56
N CYS A 348 15.66 -0.40 13.74
CA CYS A 348 16.01 -1.76 14.12
C CYS A 348 16.95 -2.39 13.07
N SER A 349 17.83 -3.29 13.50
CA SER A 349 18.65 -4.09 12.58
C SER A 349 17.83 -4.99 11.65
N CYS A 350 16.56 -5.28 11.95
CA CYS A 350 15.64 -5.97 11.04
C CYS A 350 15.18 -5.10 9.85
N CYS A 351 15.37 -3.79 9.94
CA CYS A 351 14.98 -2.76 8.99
C CYS A 351 13.48 -2.42 8.88
N GLU A 352 12.59 -3.23 9.46
CA GLU A 352 11.14 -2.98 9.44
C GLU A 352 10.76 -1.64 10.08
N PHE A 353 11.32 -1.32 11.25
CA PHE A 353 10.94 -0.12 12.01
C PHE A 353 11.11 1.18 11.22
N GLN A 354 12.26 1.35 10.57
CA GLN A 354 12.58 2.54 9.79
C GLN A 354 12.00 2.55 8.37
N ILE A 355 11.69 1.38 7.79
CA ILE A 355 11.12 1.26 6.45
C ILE A 355 9.62 1.50 6.48
N ASP A 356 8.92 0.88 7.41
CA ASP A 356 7.45 0.96 7.51
C ASP A 356 6.96 2.10 8.39
N LEU A 357 7.87 2.71 9.16
CA LEU A 357 7.55 3.73 10.17
C LEU A 357 6.61 3.24 11.28
N LEU A 358 6.56 1.92 11.46
CA LEU A 358 5.80 1.26 12.51
C LEU A 358 6.75 0.42 13.37
N PRO A 359 6.60 0.40 14.70
CA PRO A 359 7.39 -0.45 15.57
C PRO A 359 7.34 -1.91 15.12
N CYS A 360 8.48 -2.49 14.76
CA CYS A 360 8.57 -3.92 14.53
C CYS A 360 8.43 -4.70 15.85
N SER A 361 8.26 -6.01 15.76
CA SER A 361 8.14 -6.88 16.95
C SER A 361 9.34 -6.73 17.92
N HIS A 362 10.56 -6.49 17.43
CA HIS A 362 11.70 -6.17 18.31
C HIS A 362 11.52 -4.83 19.02
N ALA A 363 11.11 -3.80 18.30
CA ALA A 363 10.93 -2.46 18.84
C ALA A 363 9.83 -2.43 19.92
N ILE A 364 8.73 -3.17 19.72
CA ILE A 364 7.65 -3.25 20.70
C ILE A 364 8.12 -3.78 22.05
N VAL A 365 8.93 -4.84 22.07
CA VAL A 365 9.41 -5.40 23.35
C VAL A 365 10.48 -4.51 23.98
N ALA A 366 11.29 -3.82 23.17
CA ALA A 366 12.22 -2.80 23.65
C ALA A 366 11.47 -1.66 24.35
N ILE A 367 10.44 -1.10 23.70
CA ILE A 367 9.56 -0.05 24.28
C ILE A 367 8.94 -0.54 25.58
N ARG A 368 8.35 -1.74 25.61
CA ARG A 368 7.79 -2.32 26.84
C ARG A 368 8.82 -2.42 27.97
N SER A 369 10.05 -2.83 27.63
CA SER A 369 11.12 -2.95 28.60
C SER A 369 11.53 -1.59 29.15
N GLU A 370 11.63 -0.56 28.30
CA GLU A 370 11.94 0.82 28.70
C GLU A 370 10.90 1.36 29.69
N TYR A 371 9.61 1.21 29.40
CA TYR A 371 8.53 1.61 30.34
C TYR A 371 8.63 0.91 31.69
N LEU A 372 8.97 -0.38 31.71
CA LEU A 372 9.19 -1.11 32.97
C LEU A 372 10.41 -0.58 33.71
N TYR A 373 11.52 -0.25 33.03
CA TYR A 373 12.68 0.35 33.68
C TYR A 373 12.34 1.69 34.32
N PHE A 374 11.60 2.57 33.65
CA PHE A 374 11.18 3.86 34.21
C PHE A 374 10.23 3.74 35.42
N LEU A 375 9.41 2.69 35.49
CA LEU A 375 8.54 2.44 36.65
C LEU A 375 9.29 1.91 37.88
N PHE A 376 10.51 1.40 37.70
CA PHE A 376 11.32 0.78 38.75
C PHE A 376 12.69 1.48 38.96
N GLU A 377 12.92 2.63 38.33
CA GLU A 377 14.02 3.52 38.69
C GLU A 377 13.66 4.28 40.00
N PRO A 378 14.44 4.13 41.07
CA PRO A 378 14.16 4.71 42.39
C PRO A 378 14.37 6.22 42.50
#